data_AF-A0A0A9XM91-F1
#
_entry.id   AF-A0A0A9XM91-F1
#
_cell.length_a   1.000
_cell.length_b   1.000
_cell.length_c   1.000
_cell.angle_alpha   90.00
_cell.angle_beta   90.00
_cell.angle_gamma   90.00
#
_symmetry.space_group_name_H-M   'P 1'
#
loop_
_entity.id
_entity.type
_entity.pdbx_description
1 polymer ?
#
loop_
_entity_poly.entity_id
_entity_poly.type
_entity_poly.pdbx_seq_one_letter_code
_entity_poly.pdbx_strand_id
1 'polypeptide(L)'
;MKERVRNHIDSIPRMESHYCRADSKREYIDGGRSMADLHRDYVEIQKQAGQEFVKYAMYASIFTSEYNIAFHNPKKDQCNFCLGYLNASVDEKAKLEESYQQHLHQKKLARLEKEADKQSDKIVTVFDLQASLPCPQGDSSAFYYVSKLNVFNFTMYELKSTQAFCYTWHEGQAKRGANEIGSCIFMYLEHLNKTLTAP
;
A
#
# COMPACT_ATOMS: atom_id res chain seq x y z
N MET A 1 8.18 19.87 -33.06
CA MET A 1 7.57 18.61 -32.59
C MET A 1 8.03 18.21 -31.19
N LYS A 2 9.34 17.99 -30.93
CA LYS A 2 9.84 17.65 -29.57
C LYS A 2 9.42 18.63 -28.48
N GLU A 3 9.50 19.93 -28.76
CA GLU A 3 9.09 20.97 -27.79
C GLU A 3 7.62 20.89 -27.38
N ARG A 4 6.75 20.46 -28.29
CA ARG A 4 5.32 20.31 -27.97
C ARG A 4 5.07 19.12 -27.05
N VAL A 5 5.90 18.09 -27.14
CA VAL A 5 5.87 16.96 -26.21
C VAL A 5 6.29 17.43 -24.81
N ARG A 6 7.36 18.23 -24.71
CA ARG A 6 7.81 18.82 -23.44
C ARG A 6 6.73 19.67 -22.80
N ASN A 7 6.18 20.62 -23.55
CA ASN A 7 5.09 21.48 -23.09
C ASN A 7 3.88 20.68 -22.59
N HIS A 8 3.55 19.56 -23.25
CA HIS A 8 2.51 18.68 -22.77
C HIS A 8 2.89 18.00 -21.45
N ILE A 9 4.09 17.42 -21.34
CA ILE A 9 4.56 16.76 -20.12
C ILE A 9 4.65 17.75 -18.95
N ASP A 10 5.07 18.99 -19.20
CA ASP A 10 5.16 20.07 -18.20
C ASP A 10 3.79 20.60 -17.76
N SER A 11 2.75 20.42 -18.57
CA SER A 11 1.38 20.79 -18.20
C SER A 11 0.70 19.79 -17.25
N ILE A 12 1.27 18.59 -17.10
CA ILE A 12 0.68 17.54 -16.25
C ILE A 12 0.93 17.87 -14.78
N PRO A 13 -0.12 17.92 -13.92
CA PRO A 13 0.04 18.12 -12.49
C PRO A 13 0.95 17.06 -11.86
N ARG A 14 1.91 17.51 -11.04
CA ARG A 14 2.87 16.65 -10.35
C ARG A 14 2.59 16.62 -8.86
N MET A 15 2.83 15.47 -8.26
CA MET A 15 2.81 15.22 -6.83
C MET A 15 4.23 14.96 -6.34
N GLU A 16 4.58 15.57 -5.21
CA GLU A 16 5.80 15.22 -4.51
C GLU A 16 5.65 13.88 -3.77
N SER A 17 6.76 13.15 -3.61
CA SER A 17 6.75 11.96 -2.76
C SER A 17 6.61 12.36 -1.28
N HIS A 18 5.37 12.37 -0.78
CA HIS A 18 5.09 12.71 0.63
C HIS A 18 5.81 11.82 1.65
N TYR A 19 6.24 10.62 1.24
CA TYR A 19 6.83 9.60 2.13
C TYR A 19 8.34 9.39 1.96
N CYS A 20 8.99 9.96 0.93
CA CYS A 20 10.40 9.72 0.61
C CYS A 20 11.19 11.02 0.33
N ARG A 21 10.86 12.12 1.04
CA ARG A 21 11.56 13.41 0.87
C ARG A 21 13.06 13.36 1.21
N ALA A 22 13.50 12.40 2.03
CA ALA A 22 14.91 12.26 2.40
C ALA A 22 15.77 11.59 1.30
N ASP A 23 15.18 10.71 0.48
CA ASP A 23 15.95 9.77 -0.35
C ASP A 23 15.80 9.99 -1.86
N SER A 24 14.88 10.83 -2.32
CA SER A 24 14.64 11.01 -3.76
C SER A 24 14.06 12.38 -4.14
N LYS A 25 14.59 12.96 -5.23
CA LYS A 25 14.05 14.15 -5.93
C LYS A 25 13.04 13.79 -7.04
N ARG A 26 12.59 12.53 -7.12
CA ARG A 26 11.66 12.06 -8.17
C ARG A 26 10.26 12.63 -7.94
N GLU A 27 9.68 13.17 -9.01
CA GLU A 27 8.29 13.66 -9.04
C GLU A 27 7.35 12.57 -9.53
N TYR A 28 6.07 12.66 -9.19
CA TYR A 28 5.09 11.65 -9.56
C TYR A 28 3.86 12.23 -10.23
N ILE A 29 3.41 11.60 -11.32
CA ILE A 29 2.09 11.84 -11.91
C ILE A 29 1.10 10.91 -11.21
N ASP A 30 -0.16 11.31 -11.11
CA ASP A 30 -1.20 10.43 -10.59
C ASP A 30 -1.21 9.05 -11.29
N GLY A 31 -1.41 7.99 -10.51
CA GLY A 31 -1.32 6.61 -10.97
C GLY A 31 -2.49 6.15 -11.84
N GLY A 32 -3.55 6.95 -11.95
CA GLY A 32 -4.75 6.62 -12.71
C GLY A 32 -4.56 6.67 -14.24
N ARG A 33 -3.45 7.19 -14.74
CA ARG A 33 -3.14 7.25 -16.18
C ARG A 33 -1.83 6.55 -16.48
N SER A 34 -1.75 5.90 -17.64
CA SER A 34 -0.51 5.30 -18.15
C SER A 34 0.21 6.24 -19.13
N MET A 35 1.46 5.90 -19.48
CA MET A 35 2.21 6.60 -20.54
C MET A 35 1.45 6.61 -21.88
N ALA A 36 0.74 5.52 -22.17
CA ALA A 36 -0.07 5.40 -23.38
C ALA A 36 -1.27 6.37 -23.34
N ASP A 37 -1.86 6.60 -22.17
CA ASP A 37 -2.95 7.55 -22.02
C ASP A 37 -2.46 8.99 -22.18
N LEU A 38 -1.31 9.33 -21.59
CA LEU A 38 -0.69 10.64 -21.80
C LEU A 38 -0.35 10.90 -23.27
N HIS A 39 0.16 9.90 -23.99
CA HIS A 39 0.41 10.04 -25.43
C HIS A 39 -0.88 10.23 -26.22
N ARG A 40 -1.97 9.56 -25.83
CA ARG A 40 -3.29 9.71 -26.45
C ARG A 40 -3.84 11.11 -26.26
N ASP A 41 -3.78 11.64 -25.04
CA ASP A 41 -4.18 13.02 -24.72
C ASP A 41 -3.38 14.03 -25.56
N TYR A 42 -2.05 13.85 -25.64
CA TYR A 42 -1.18 14.68 -26.47
C TYR A 42 -1.60 14.65 -27.95
N VAL A 43 -1.88 13.47 -28.50
CA VAL A 43 -2.30 13.31 -29.90
C VAL A 43 -3.63 14.02 -30.15
N GLU A 44 -4.59 13.91 -29.24
CA GLU A 44 -5.88 14.60 -29.34
C GLU A 44 -5.72 16.12 -29.32
N ILE A 45 -4.91 16.67 -28.40
CA ILE A 45 -4.60 18.10 -28.31
C ILE A 45 -3.97 18.60 -29.63
N GLN A 46 -3.00 17.86 -30.19
CA GLN A 46 -2.36 18.24 -31.44
C GLN A 46 -3.33 18.17 -32.63
N LYS A 47 -4.19 17.16 -32.69
CA LYS A 47 -5.22 17.05 -33.74
C LYS A 47 -6.21 18.22 -33.70
N GLN A 48 -6.66 18.61 -32.51
CA GLN A 48 -7.56 19.76 -32.34
C GLN A 48 -6.88 21.08 -32.77
N ALA A 49 -5.57 21.20 -32.54
CA ALA A 49 -4.79 22.35 -32.98
C ALA A 49 -4.41 22.31 -34.48
N GLY A 50 -4.82 21.29 -35.24
CA GLY A 50 -4.44 21.10 -36.66
C GLY A 50 -2.94 20.85 -36.85
N GLN A 51 -2.29 20.27 -35.85
CA GLN A 51 -0.84 20.08 -35.79
C GLN A 51 -0.42 18.61 -35.90
N GLU A 52 0.74 18.37 -36.50
CA GLU A 52 1.35 17.04 -36.50
C GLU A 52 1.80 16.60 -35.11
N PHE A 53 1.66 15.31 -34.84
CA PHE A 53 1.99 14.67 -33.56
C PHE A 53 3.08 13.60 -33.74
N VAL A 54 3.86 13.38 -32.68
CA VAL A 54 4.90 12.34 -32.66
C VAL A 54 4.34 10.95 -32.38
N LYS A 55 5.08 9.91 -32.80
CA LYS A 55 4.80 8.51 -32.43
C LYS A 55 5.07 8.25 -30.95
N TYR A 56 4.39 7.25 -30.39
CA TYR A 56 4.52 6.82 -29.00
C TYR A 56 5.99 6.61 -28.58
N ALA A 57 6.80 5.93 -29.41
CA ALA A 57 8.20 5.64 -29.08
C ALA A 57 9.02 6.91 -28.81
N MET A 58 8.78 7.98 -29.59
CA MET A 58 9.46 9.26 -29.42
C MET A 58 8.94 9.99 -28.18
N TYR A 59 7.63 9.92 -27.92
CA TYR A 59 7.02 10.47 -26.71
C TYR A 59 7.58 9.80 -25.45
N ALA A 60 7.60 8.47 -25.42
CA ALA A 60 8.12 7.67 -24.32
C ALA A 60 9.61 7.92 -24.10
N SER A 61 10.40 8.03 -25.18
CA SER A 61 11.83 8.36 -25.08
C SER A 61 12.05 9.73 -24.45
N ILE A 62 11.30 10.76 -24.84
CA ILE A 62 11.41 12.10 -24.25
C ILE A 62 11.03 12.04 -22.77
N PHE A 63 9.91 11.39 -22.44
CA PHE A 63 9.48 11.25 -21.06
C PHE A 63 10.53 10.56 -20.18
N THR A 64 11.13 9.46 -20.63
CA THR A 64 12.04 8.67 -19.78
C THR A 64 13.47 9.22 -19.72
N SER A 65 13.94 9.90 -20.77
CA SER A 65 15.31 10.42 -20.83
C SER A 65 15.45 11.86 -20.35
N GLU A 66 14.41 12.68 -20.50
CA GLU A 66 14.47 14.10 -20.16
C GLU A 66 13.81 14.41 -18.80
N TYR A 67 12.93 13.54 -18.29
CA TYR A 67 12.21 13.75 -17.05
C TYR A 67 12.47 12.66 -16.01
N ASN A 68 12.71 13.06 -14.75
CA ASN A 68 12.75 12.16 -13.60
C ASN A 68 11.35 12.07 -12.95
N ILE A 69 10.37 11.63 -13.73
CA ILE A 69 8.97 11.52 -13.33
C ILE A 69 8.53 10.05 -13.39
N ALA A 70 7.72 9.59 -12.44
CA ALA A 70 7.11 8.26 -12.47
C ALA A 70 5.60 8.31 -12.19
N PHE A 71 4.87 7.26 -12.56
CA PHE A 71 3.48 7.13 -12.15
C PHE A 71 3.40 6.74 -10.66
N HIS A 72 2.59 7.46 -9.90
CA HIS A 72 2.41 7.24 -8.48
C HIS A 72 1.67 5.93 -8.26
N ASN A 73 2.37 4.93 -7.75
CA ASN A 73 1.75 3.71 -7.26
C ASN A 73 1.77 3.76 -5.72
N PRO A 74 0.61 3.85 -5.04
CA PRO A 74 0.57 3.82 -3.58
C PRO A 74 1.24 2.55 -3.05
N LYS A 75 2.45 2.68 -2.47
CA LYS A 75 3.20 1.53 -1.94
C LYS A 75 2.64 0.98 -0.62
N LYS A 76 1.66 1.66 -0.02
CA LYS A 76 1.11 1.33 1.30
C LYS A 76 -0.39 1.53 1.29
N ASP A 77 -1.09 0.70 2.06
CA ASP A 77 -2.49 0.89 2.35
C ASP A 77 -2.71 2.30 2.88
N GLN A 78 -3.54 3.05 2.17
CA GLN A 78 -3.89 4.40 2.54
C GLN A 78 -5.00 4.32 3.58
N CYS A 79 -4.88 5.09 4.65
CA CYS A 79 -5.92 5.15 5.67
C CYS A 79 -7.17 5.78 5.06
N ASN A 80 -8.28 5.04 5.01
CA ASN A 80 -9.55 5.50 4.46
C ASN A 80 -10.01 6.83 5.08
N PHE A 81 -9.79 7.00 6.38
CA PHE A 81 -10.13 8.23 7.07
C PHE A 81 -9.27 9.42 6.62
N CYS A 82 -7.94 9.24 6.52
CA CYS A 82 -7.06 10.29 5.99
C CYS A 82 -7.41 10.64 4.53
N LEU A 83 -7.69 9.63 3.70
CA LEU A 83 -8.08 9.84 2.31
C LEU A 83 -9.41 10.59 2.22
N GLY A 84 -10.39 10.19 3.03
CA GLY A 84 -11.68 10.85 3.11
C GLY A 84 -11.52 12.34 3.40
N TYR A 85 -10.69 12.69 4.40
CA TYR A 85 -10.38 14.08 4.70
C TYR A 85 -9.65 14.78 3.54
N LEU A 86 -8.60 14.17 2.96
CA LEU A 86 -7.81 14.78 1.88
C LEU A 86 -8.64 15.08 0.62
N ASN A 87 -9.58 14.19 0.31
CA ASN A 87 -10.46 14.28 -0.85
C ASN A 87 -11.74 15.11 -0.60
N ALA A 88 -12.00 15.52 0.64
CA ALA A 88 -13.17 16.32 0.97
C ALA A 88 -13.07 17.76 0.44
N SER A 89 -14.24 18.38 0.20
CA SER A 89 -14.33 19.80 -0.18
C SER A 89 -13.82 20.72 0.94
N VAL A 90 -13.58 22.00 0.63
CA VAL A 90 -13.07 22.97 1.62
C VAL A 90 -14.02 23.09 2.82
N ASP A 91 -15.32 23.13 2.58
CA ASP A 91 -16.34 23.24 3.63
C ASP A 91 -16.43 21.98 4.50
N GLU A 92 -16.21 20.81 3.91
CA GLU A 92 -16.18 19.53 4.64
C GLU A 92 -14.88 19.36 5.43
N LYS A 93 -13.74 19.78 4.88
CA LYS A 93 -12.46 19.80 5.60
C LYS A 93 -12.54 20.64 6.87
N ALA A 94 -13.17 21.82 6.82
CA ALA A 94 -13.36 22.65 8.01
C ALA A 94 -14.13 21.92 9.13
N LYS A 95 -15.10 21.06 8.77
CA LYS A 95 -15.87 20.25 9.73
C LYS A 95 -15.10 19.03 10.23
N LEU A 96 -14.26 18.43 9.38
CA LEU A 96 -13.50 17.23 9.69
C LEU A 96 -12.12 17.51 10.30
N GLU A 97 -11.66 18.77 10.29
CA GLU A 97 -10.31 19.18 10.73
C GLU A 97 -9.99 18.70 12.13
N GLU A 98 -10.88 18.93 13.09
CA GLU A 98 -10.66 18.53 14.49
C GLU A 98 -10.48 17.02 14.61
N SER A 99 -11.38 16.24 13.99
CA SER A 99 -11.31 14.78 13.97
C SER A 99 -10.04 14.29 13.26
N TYR A 100 -9.62 14.99 12.19
CA TYR A 100 -8.40 14.69 11.47
C TYR A 100 -7.15 14.92 12.31
N GLN A 101 -7.05 16.05 12.99
CA GLN A 101 -5.95 16.33 13.90
C GLN A 101 -5.92 15.36 15.08
N GLN A 102 -7.08 15.00 15.64
CA GLN A 102 -7.16 13.99 16.68
C GLN A 102 -6.66 12.62 16.19
N HIS A 103 -7.07 12.19 15.00
CA HIS A 103 -6.57 10.95 14.39
C HIS A 103 -5.04 10.97 14.22
N LEU A 104 -4.48 12.07 13.71
CA LEU A 104 -3.03 12.23 13.57
C LEU A 104 -2.30 12.21 14.92
N HIS A 105 -2.89 12.84 15.94
CA HIS A 105 -2.37 12.83 17.30
C HIS A 105 -2.35 11.42 17.89
N GLN A 106 -3.46 10.68 17.82
CA GLN A 106 -3.54 9.29 18.30
C GLN A 106 -2.57 8.37 17.56
N LYS A 107 -2.44 8.55 16.24
CA LYS A 107 -1.43 7.84 15.42
C LYS A 107 0.00 8.12 15.89
N LYS A 108 0.30 9.36 16.28
CA LYS A 108 1.61 9.73 16.84
C LYS A 108 1.83 9.07 18.20
N LEU A 109 0.85 9.13 19.09
CA LEU A 109 0.92 8.49 20.41
C LEU A 109 1.14 6.98 20.29
N ALA A 110 0.35 6.28 19.48
CA ALA A 110 0.51 4.84 19.27
C ALA A 110 1.89 4.45 18.73
N ARG A 111 2.51 5.31 17.92
CA ARG A 111 3.89 5.10 17.43
C ARG A 111 4.94 5.31 18.52
N LEU A 112 4.75 6.31 19.38
CA LEU A 112 5.63 6.58 20.52
C LEU A 112 5.58 5.43 21.53
N GLU A 113 4.38 4.97 21.89
CA GLU A 113 4.19 3.82 22.78
C GLU A 113 4.83 2.55 22.19
N LYS A 114 4.60 2.27 20.91
CA LYS A 114 5.25 1.14 20.23
C LYS A 114 6.78 1.22 20.29
N GLU A 115 7.35 2.41 20.18
CA GLU A 115 8.81 2.59 20.24
C GLU A 115 9.33 2.43 21.66
N ALA A 116 8.59 2.92 22.67
CA ALA A 116 8.89 2.69 24.07
C ALA A 116 8.84 1.19 24.43
N ASP A 117 7.82 0.47 23.94
CA ASP A 117 7.68 -0.98 24.14
C ASP A 117 8.89 -1.73 23.59
N LYS A 118 9.36 -1.39 22.39
CA LYS A 118 10.57 -2.00 21.80
C LYS A 118 11.83 -1.80 22.66
N GLN A 119 11.91 -0.72 23.43
CA GLN A 119 13.05 -0.43 24.30
C GLN A 119 12.90 -1.01 25.71
N SER A 120 11.72 -1.49 26.08
CA SER A 120 11.47 -2.15 27.38
C SER A 120 12.24 -3.47 27.51
N ASP A 121 12.14 -4.18 28.63
CA ASP A 121 12.68 -5.54 28.79
C ASP A 121 11.65 -6.64 28.43
N LYS A 122 10.48 -6.25 27.87
CA LYS A 122 9.38 -7.19 27.58
C LYS A 122 9.54 -7.83 26.20
N ILE A 123 8.97 -9.01 26.00
CA ILE A 123 8.76 -9.54 24.64
C ILE A 123 7.61 -8.74 24.02
N VAL A 124 7.88 -8.11 22.88
CA VAL A 124 6.89 -7.29 22.17
C VAL A 124 6.58 -7.92 20.83
N THR A 125 5.35 -8.38 20.70
CA THR A 125 4.87 -9.10 19.53
C THR A 125 3.66 -8.40 18.97
N VAL A 126 3.68 -8.17 17.65
CA VAL A 126 2.52 -7.69 16.91
C VAL A 126 1.92 -8.84 16.15
N PHE A 127 0.60 -8.90 16.05
CA PHE A 127 -0.06 -9.96 15.32
C PHE A 127 -1.20 -9.41 14.48
N ASP A 128 -1.51 -10.12 13.39
CA ASP A 128 -2.60 -9.81 12.48
C ASP A 128 -3.12 -11.08 11.80
N LEU A 129 -4.41 -11.10 11.51
CA LEU A 129 -5.04 -12.14 10.71
C LEU A 129 -5.10 -11.67 9.26
N GLN A 130 -4.38 -12.35 8.37
CA GLN A 130 -4.36 -11.99 6.96
C GLN A 130 -5.75 -12.16 6.32
N ALA A 131 -5.95 -11.48 5.18
CA ALA A 131 -7.10 -11.73 4.34
C ALA A 131 -7.19 -13.21 3.95
N SER A 132 -8.42 -13.71 3.76
CA SER A 132 -8.66 -15.11 3.37
C SER A 132 -7.90 -15.44 2.09
N LEU A 133 -7.13 -16.52 2.12
CA LEU A 133 -6.32 -17.00 1.01
C LEU A 133 -7.09 -18.11 0.29
N PRO A 134 -7.74 -17.84 -0.86
CA PRO A 134 -8.43 -18.88 -1.59
C PRO A 134 -7.40 -19.88 -2.16
N CYS A 135 -7.64 -21.17 -1.95
CA CYS A 135 -6.76 -22.24 -2.39
C CYS A 135 -7.58 -23.36 -3.07
N PRO A 136 -7.20 -23.86 -4.26
CA PRO A 136 -5.98 -23.53 -4.97
C PRO A 136 -6.10 -22.22 -5.78
N GLN A 137 -4.96 -21.55 -6.00
CA GLN A 137 -4.83 -20.33 -6.81
C GLN A 137 -4.08 -20.64 -8.12
N GLY A 138 -4.51 -20.04 -9.23
CA GLY A 138 -3.87 -20.21 -10.53
C GLY A 138 -4.53 -19.37 -11.61
N ASP A 139 -3.76 -19.04 -12.65
CA ASP A 139 -4.18 -18.16 -13.76
C ASP A 139 -4.86 -18.92 -14.91
N SER A 140 -5.10 -20.23 -14.75
CA SER A 140 -5.80 -21.05 -15.73
C SER A 140 -7.30 -20.96 -15.56
N SER A 141 -8.03 -20.94 -16.68
CA SER A 141 -9.50 -20.99 -16.70
C SER A 141 -10.08 -22.22 -15.98
N ALA A 142 -9.30 -23.30 -15.86
CA ALA A 142 -9.70 -24.48 -15.10
C ALA A 142 -10.00 -24.17 -13.61
N PHE A 143 -9.32 -23.17 -13.03
CA PHE A 143 -9.52 -22.76 -11.63
C PHE A 143 -10.86 -22.04 -11.38
N TYR A 144 -11.60 -21.70 -12.42
CA TYR A 144 -12.96 -21.18 -12.30
C TYR A 144 -13.95 -22.27 -11.88
N TYR A 145 -13.71 -23.52 -12.31
CA TYR A 145 -14.64 -24.65 -12.11
C TYR A 145 -14.32 -25.49 -10.87
N VAL A 146 -13.23 -25.18 -10.16
CA VAL A 146 -12.85 -25.91 -8.93
C VAL A 146 -13.33 -25.15 -7.70
N SER A 147 -13.84 -25.88 -6.72
CA SER A 147 -14.15 -25.32 -5.41
C SER A 147 -12.88 -24.84 -4.73
N LYS A 148 -12.87 -23.57 -4.31
CA LYS A 148 -11.74 -22.97 -3.58
C LYS A 148 -12.03 -23.03 -2.09
N LEU A 149 -11.06 -23.56 -1.34
CA LEU A 149 -11.03 -23.52 0.11
C LEU A 149 -10.51 -22.18 0.58
N ASN A 150 -11.16 -21.61 1.59
CA ASN A 150 -10.58 -20.50 2.34
C ASN A 150 -9.49 -21.02 3.27
N VAL A 151 -8.26 -20.56 3.07
CA VAL A 151 -7.13 -20.76 3.97
C VAL A 151 -6.91 -19.48 4.76
N PHE A 152 -6.73 -19.61 6.06
CA PHE A 152 -6.50 -18.51 6.98
C PHE A 152 -5.05 -18.58 7.46
N ASN A 153 -4.43 -17.41 7.64
CA ASN A 153 -3.10 -17.32 8.21
C ASN A 153 -3.06 -16.22 9.27
N PHE A 154 -2.86 -16.63 10.52
CA PHE A 154 -2.62 -15.73 11.63
C PHE A 154 -1.12 -15.56 11.83
N THR A 155 -0.65 -14.32 11.73
CA THR A 155 0.77 -13.99 11.77
C THR A 155 1.11 -13.30 13.07
N MET A 156 2.22 -13.68 13.67
CA MET A 156 2.79 -13.02 14.84
C MET A 156 4.24 -12.68 14.54
N TYR A 157 4.65 -11.45 14.84
CA TYR A 157 5.99 -10.95 14.58
C TYR A 157 6.57 -10.32 15.84
N GLU A 158 7.66 -10.87 16.31
CA GLU A 158 8.41 -10.36 17.44
C GLU A 158 9.31 -9.20 16.99
N LEU A 159 9.06 -8.01 17.55
CA LEU A 159 9.73 -6.78 17.09
C LEU A 159 11.23 -6.75 17.41
N LYS A 160 11.66 -7.48 18.44
CA LYS A 160 13.05 -7.47 18.92
C LYS A 160 13.89 -8.60 18.33
N SER A 161 13.40 -9.83 18.43
CA SER A 161 14.09 -11.03 17.91
C SER A 161 13.96 -11.14 16.38
N THR A 162 13.08 -10.34 15.77
CA THR A 162 12.75 -10.37 14.34
C THR A 162 12.22 -11.73 13.85
N GLN A 163 11.66 -12.52 14.77
CA GLN A 163 11.05 -13.81 14.46
C GLN A 163 9.60 -13.65 14.01
N ALA A 164 9.19 -14.47 13.04
CA ALA A 164 7.85 -14.51 12.51
C ALA A 164 7.25 -15.91 12.70
N PHE A 165 6.03 -15.97 13.22
CA PHE A 165 5.24 -17.18 13.41
C PHE A 165 4.00 -17.11 12.53
N CYS A 166 3.77 -18.14 11.73
CA CYS A 166 2.60 -18.27 10.87
C CYS A 166 1.77 -19.48 11.32
N TYR A 167 0.53 -19.21 11.74
CA TYR A 167 -0.45 -20.24 12.09
C TYR A 167 -1.45 -20.33 10.95
N THR A 168 -1.36 -21.39 10.16
CA THR A 168 -2.17 -21.58 8.96
C THR A 168 -3.15 -22.73 9.14
N TRP A 169 -4.42 -22.51 8.79
CA TRP A 169 -5.45 -23.54 8.78
C TRP A 169 -6.48 -23.24 7.69
N HIS A 170 -7.29 -24.22 7.30
CA HIS A 170 -8.34 -24.01 6.30
C HIS A 170 -9.74 -24.04 6.94
N GLU A 171 -10.74 -23.54 6.24
CA GLU A 171 -12.14 -23.44 6.71
C GLU A 171 -12.79 -24.77 7.06
N GLY A 172 -12.23 -25.88 6.57
CA GLY A 172 -12.65 -27.24 6.94
C GLY A 172 -12.10 -27.73 8.28
N GLN A 173 -11.05 -27.11 8.81
CA GLN A 173 -10.48 -27.41 10.12
C GLN A 173 -11.13 -26.58 11.23
N ALA A 174 -11.22 -25.28 11.01
CA ALA A 174 -11.77 -24.35 11.99
C ALA A 174 -12.26 -23.06 11.32
N LYS A 175 -12.99 -22.23 12.07
CA LYS A 175 -13.44 -20.91 11.61
C LYS A 175 -12.31 -19.89 11.79
N ARG A 176 -12.62 -18.60 11.78
CA ARG A 176 -11.65 -17.51 11.98
C ARG A 176 -12.06 -16.57 13.11
N GLY A 177 -12.72 -17.13 14.13
CA GLY A 177 -13.25 -16.38 15.26
C GLY A 177 -12.24 -16.21 16.38
N ALA A 178 -12.69 -15.61 17.47
CA ALA A 178 -11.85 -15.34 18.64
C ALA A 178 -11.22 -16.61 19.25
N ASN A 179 -11.89 -17.77 19.13
CA ASN A 179 -11.40 -19.03 19.67
C ASN A 179 -10.17 -19.54 18.93
N GLU A 180 -10.17 -19.46 17.60
CA GLU A 180 -9.02 -19.85 16.78
C GLU A 180 -7.84 -18.92 17.00
N ILE A 181 -8.10 -17.60 17.08
CA ILE A 181 -7.09 -16.60 17.41
C ILE A 181 -6.51 -16.85 18.82
N GLY A 182 -7.36 -17.09 19.81
CA GLY A 182 -6.94 -17.42 21.17
C GLY A 182 -6.09 -18.69 21.23
N SER A 183 -6.44 -19.71 20.43
CA SER A 183 -5.65 -20.94 20.31
C SER A 183 -4.26 -20.67 19.73
N CYS A 184 -4.16 -19.84 18.69
CA CYS A 184 -2.86 -19.44 18.11
C CYS A 184 -1.99 -18.66 19.11
N ILE A 185 -2.60 -17.72 19.85
CA ILE A 185 -1.90 -16.96 20.91
C ILE A 185 -1.44 -17.91 22.02
N PHE A 186 -2.28 -18.86 22.42
CA PHE A 186 -1.92 -19.84 23.43
C PHE A 186 -0.74 -20.72 22.98
N MET A 187 -0.77 -21.24 21.74
CA MET A 187 0.34 -22.00 21.16
C MET A 187 1.64 -21.19 21.14
N TYR A 188 1.57 -19.89 20.83
CA TYR A 188 2.71 -18.99 20.91
C TYR A 188 3.24 -18.84 22.34
N LEU A 189 2.37 -18.65 23.33
CA LEU A 189 2.77 -18.53 24.74
C LEU A 189 3.41 -19.83 25.26
N GLU A 190 2.88 -21.00 24.86
CA GLU A 190 3.49 -22.29 25.19
C GLU A 190 4.87 -22.45 24.55
N HIS A 191 5.03 -21.99 23.31
CA HIS A 191 6.33 -21.96 22.64
C HIS A 191 7.33 -21.07 23.40
N LEU A 192 6.93 -19.85 23.77
CA LEU A 192 7.76 -18.96 24.57
C LEU A 192 8.18 -19.60 25.90
N ASN A 193 7.23 -20.23 26.60
CA ASN A 193 7.51 -20.87 27.88
C ASN A 193 8.58 -21.96 27.74
N LYS A 194 8.47 -22.80 26.70
CA LYS A 194 9.47 -23.85 26.41
C LYS A 194 10.85 -23.25 26.09
N THR A 195 10.90 -22.17 25.32
CA THR A 195 12.16 -21.51 24.96
C THR A 195 12.83 -20.82 26.15
N LEU A 196 12.04 -20.22 27.06
CA LEU A 196 12.55 -19.55 28.26
C LEU A 196 12.95 -20.51 29.38
N THR A 197 12.42 -21.74 29.37
CA THR A 197 12.71 -22.78 30.38
C THR A 197 13.68 -23.85 29.88
N ALA A 198 14.13 -23.76 28.62
CA ALA A 198 15.17 -24.63 28.09
C ALA A 198 16.52 -24.32 28.78
N PRO A 199 17.24 -25.35 29.28
CA PRO A 199 18.50 -25.19 29.99
C PRO A 199 19.64 -24.67 29.11
#